data_AF-A0A962C2Q2-F1
#
_entry.id   AF-A0A962C2Q2-F1
#
_cell.length_a   1.000
_cell.length_b   1.000
_cell.length_c   1.000
_cell.angle_alpha   90.00
_cell.angle_beta   90.00
_cell.angle_gamma   90.00
#
_symmetry.space_group_name_H-M   'P 1'
#
loop_
_entity.id
_entity.type
_entity.pdbx_description
1 polymer ?
#
loop_
_entity_poly.entity_id
_entity_poly.type
_entity_poly.pdbx_seq_one_letter_code
_entity_poly.pdbx_strand_id
1 'polypeptide(L)'
;MKPRVIAMGALAFAIAQCLSGLAAADTAATPGETTSERNELPKVEVRERRSDDTRPKLQHIMKEVDGPLITVTKKTSITKLDSIPTVVDNNLRALFAQTPGLFVSEQQSPGQANLSYRGIGNPQESEFVTVMLDGIPLMSDWIGYPTIYTLPLPQQISEVQLIRGGSSLLYGPEPPPVVNMISRKPVADRALAGYTEAVVGSNGLFGSFNQLSGTSGSWDYLADAHYRTSDGERDNGDSTLRGADLHIGYTSEDNAHTFLDLRISQLETGDPGKLSYPQFLADEGQSPTPYNKLWTDRYVLSLTDERYFSEDTELVTKLWGGYQDNASRSQDRGPAPTTATVQDDQFRFYGLDARMLHRWGRGNALTVGTTVYHSDAPFRQFTTDGLKPDRYDRYGVPCASPAAKNCARLRQDRSTDYAAVYAENVFRFAGGWHFVPSVRI
;
A
#
# COMPACT_ATOMS: atom_id res chain seq x y z
N MET A 1 -50.25 61.51 -25.74
CA MET A 1 -50.69 61.01 -27.07
C MET A 1 -50.49 59.50 -27.06
N LYS A 2 -51.63 58.78 -27.02
CA LYS A 2 -51.88 57.33 -27.08
C LYS A 2 -51.13 56.30 -26.18
N PRO A 3 -51.85 55.26 -25.67
CA PRO A 3 -51.43 54.36 -24.58
C PRO A 3 -51.42 52.86 -24.98
N ARG A 4 -51.16 51.95 -24.01
CA ARG A 4 -51.69 50.56 -23.83
C ARG A 4 -50.95 49.94 -22.61
N VAL A 5 -51.51 49.74 -21.40
CA VAL A 5 -52.60 48.83 -20.91
C VAL A 5 -52.27 47.37 -21.26
N ILE A 6 -52.02 46.44 -20.30
CA ILE A 6 -52.92 45.66 -19.41
C ILE A 6 -51.99 45.00 -18.34
N ALA A 7 -52.05 45.26 -17.01
CA ALA A 7 -52.91 44.68 -15.94
C ALA A 7 -52.93 43.12 -15.88
N MET A 8 -53.01 42.38 -14.76
CA MET A 8 -52.91 42.56 -13.31
C MET A 8 -53.23 41.17 -12.69
N GLY A 9 -52.75 40.85 -11.50
CA GLY A 9 -53.22 39.72 -10.67
C GLY A 9 -52.16 39.31 -9.64
N ALA A 10 -52.05 39.98 -8.48
CA ALA A 10 -52.81 39.76 -7.23
C ALA A 10 -52.42 38.41 -6.56
N LEU A 11 -52.13 38.25 -5.27
CA LEU A 11 -52.34 39.09 -4.08
C LEU A 11 -51.52 38.51 -2.90
N ALA A 12 -50.77 39.38 -2.23
CA ALA A 12 -50.59 39.58 -0.77
C ALA A 12 -51.12 38.48 0.22
N PHE A 13 -50.31 37.91 1.13
CA PHE A 13 -49.82 38.40 2.46
C PHE A 13 -50.54 37.77 3.68
N ALA A 14 -49.71 37.52 4.71
CA ALA A 14 -50.00 37.62 6.16
C ALA A 14 -50.52 36.40 6.96
N ILE A 15 -49.58 35.75 7.65
CA ILE A 15 -49.44 35.58 9.12
C ILE A 15 -50.74 35.46 9.95
N ALA A 16 -50.85 34.34 10.70
CA ALA A 16 -51.37 34.34 12.07
C ALA A 16 -50.88 33.12 12.86
N GLN A 17 -50.03 33.36 13.87
CA GLN A 17 -49.87 32.47 15.01
C GLN A 17 -51.04 32.70 15.99
N CYS A 18 -51.61 31.65 16.56
CA CYS A 18 -52.04 31.64 17.97
C CYS A 18 -52.29 30.21 18.47
N LEU A 19 -51.72 29.94 19.64
CA LEU A 19 -51.95 28.79 20.50
C LEU A 19 -53.41 28.74 21.00
N SER A 20 -53.95 27.53 21.19
CA SER A 20 -54.46 26.99 22.48
C SER A 20 -55.59 25.97 22.27
N GLY A 21 -55.59 24.89 23.06
CA GLY A 21 -56.83 24.17 23.44
C GLY A 21 -57.00 22.72 22.98
N LEU A 22 -56.52 21.79 23.82
CA LEU A 22 -57.19 20.57 24.31
C LEU A 22 -57.99 19.64 23.36
N ALA A 23 -57.47 18.40 23.29
CA ALA A 23 -58.16 17.12 23.52
C ALA A 23 -59.41 16.76 22.70
N ALA A 24 -59.24 15.83 21.76
CA ALA A 24 -60.07 14.64 21.62
C ALA A 24 -59.31 13.62 20.74
N ALA A 25 -59.13 12.41 21.26
CA ALA A 25 -58.70 11.27 20.47
C ALA A 25 -59.85 10.88 19.56
N ASP A 26 -59.67 11.04 18.25
CA ASP A 26 -60.56 10.47 17.26
C ASP A 26 -59.75 9.58 16.32
N THR A 27 -60.25 8.36 16.14
CA THR A 27 -59.67 7.26 15.40
C THR A 27 -59.36 7.66 13.95
N ALA A 28 -58.07 7.71 13.60
CA ALA A 28 -57.64 7.91 12.22
C ALA A 28 -58.00 6.67 11.37
N ALA A 29 -58.82 6.89 10.36
CA ALA A 29 -59.20 5.93 9.34
C ALA A 29 -57.97 5.47 8.53
N THR A 30 -57.95 4.17 8.19
CA THR A 30 -56.96 3.51 7.34
C THR A 30 -56.95 4.14 5.93
N PRO A 31 -55.78 4.48 5.35
CA PRO A 31 -55.71 4.95 3.97
C PRO A 31 -56.11 3.84 3.00
N GLY A 32 -57.05 4.13 2.10
CA GLY A 32 -57.50 3.19 1.07
C GLY A 32 -56.38 2.83 0.08
N GLU A 33 -56.21 1.53 -0.15
CA GLU A 33 -55.30 0.99 -1.16
C GLU A 33 -55.82 1.30 -2.57
N THR A 34 -55.09 2.14 -3.29
CA THR A 34 -55.15 2.19 -4.75
C THR A 34 -54.42 0.96 -5.29
N THR A 35 -55.18 -0.04 -5.74
CA THR A 35 -54.66 -1.20 -6.48
C THR A 35 -54.17 -0.77 -7.86
N SER A 36 -52.92 -0.30 -7.93
CA SER A 36 -52.14 -0.37 -9.16
C SER A 36 -51.81 -1.84 -9.40
N GLU A 37 -52.32 -2.43 -10.48
CA GLU A 37 -51.91 -3.75 -10.95
C GLU A 37 -50.39 -3.72 -11.19
N ARG A 38 -49.65 -4.29 -10.24
CA ARG A 38 -48.21 -4.43 -10.31
C ARG A 38 -47.96 -5.56 -11.30
N ASN A 39 -47.53 -5.22 -12.51
CA ASN A 39 -47.05 -6.23 -13.47
C ASN A 39 -45.84 -6.95 -12.86
N GLU A 40 -46.08 -8.14 -12.30
CA GLU A 40 -44.99 -9.03 -11.88
C GLU A 40 -44.36 -9.62 -13.12
N LEU A 41 -43.13 -9.17 -13.42
CA LEU A 41 -42.33 -9.76 -14.48
C LEU A 41 -42.08 -11.23 -14.16
N PRO A 42 -42.10 -12.12 -15.17
CA PRO A 42 -41.81 -13.53 -14.96
C PRO A 42 -40.44 -13.69 -14.30
N LYS A 43 -40.43 -14.39 -13.16
CA LYS A 43 -39.23 -14.62 -12.36
C LYS A 43 -38.29 -15.54 -13.14
N VAL A 44 -37.26 -14.97 -13.75
CA VAL A 44 -36.19 -15.75 -14.38
C VAL A 44 -35.28 -16.28 -13.28
N GLU A 45 -35.48 -17.53 -12.89
CA GLU A 45 -34.59 -18.22 -11.95
C GLU A 45 -33.33 -18.65 -12.71
N VAL A 46 -32.31 -17.80 -12.71
CA VAL A 46 -30.98 -18.12 -13.26
C VAL A 46 -30.32 -19.13 -12.32
N ARG A 47 -30.53 -20.42 -12.59
CA ARG A 47 -29.78 -21.51 -11.94
C ARG A 47 -28.41 -21.62 -12.61
N GLU A 48 -27.54 -20.66 -12.36
CA GLU A 48 -26.13 -20.87 -12.61
C GLU A 48 -25.63 -21.84 -11.53
N ARG A 49 -25.29 -23.07 -11.95
CA ARG A 49 -24.48 -23.95 -11.12
C ARG A 49 -23.13 -23.26 -11.02
N ARG A 50 -22.93 -22.45 -9.97
CA ARG A 50 -21.69 -21.75 -9.69
C ARG A 50 -20.63 -22.82 -9.44
N SER A 51 -20.05 -23.35 -10.52
CA SER A 51 -18.79 -24.04 -10.44
C SER A 51 -17.84 -23.00 -9.90
N ASP A 52 -17.35 -23.20 -8.68
CA ASP A 52 -16.42 -22.26 -8.07
C ASP A 52 -15.10 -22.12 -8.86
N ASP A 53 -14.96 -22.88 -9.95
CA ASP A 53 -13.81 -22.97 -10.86
C ASP A 53 -14.14 -22.52 -12.30
N THR A 54 -14.86 -21.41 -12.50
CA THR A 54 -14.91 -20.82 -13.85
C THR A 54 -13.52 -20.27 -14.20
N ARG A 55 -13.05 -20.51 -15.44
CA ARG A 55 -11.73 -20.04 -15.93
C ARG A 55 -11.43 -18.57 -15.60
N PRO A 56 -12.39 -17.63 -15.64
CA PRO A 56 -12.14 -16.24 -15.23
C PRO A 56 -11.85 -16.07 -13.74
N LYS A 57 -12.53 -16.80 -12.84
CA LYS A 57 -12.29 -16.72 -11.39
C LYS A 57 -10.90 -17.21 -11.01
N LEU A 58 -10.39 -18.25 -11.70
CA LEU A 58 -9.04 -18.78 -11.51
C LEU A 58 -7.93 -17.77 -11.83
N GLN A 59 -8.20 -16.72 -12.62
CA GLN A 59 -7.23 -15.67 -12.93
C GLN A 59 -7.07 -14.63 -11.82
N HIS A 60 -7.98 -14.62 -10.83
CA HIS A 60 -8.04 -13.66 -9.73
C HIS A 60 -7.81 -14.31 -8.36
N ILE A 61 -7.32 -15.55 -8.34
CA ILE A 61 -6.88 -16.27 -7.15
C ILE A 61 -5.49 -16.84 -7.43
N MET A 62 -4.69 -16.99 -6.37
CA MET A 62 -3.38 -17.63 -6.51
C MET A 62 -3.56 -19.11 -6.84
N LYS A 63 -2.61 -19.68 -7.59
CA LYS A 63 -2.59 -21.12 -7.83
C LYS A 63 -2.41 -21.84 -6.49
N GLU A 64 -3.05 -23.00 -6.36
CA GLU A 64 -2.97 -23.82 -5.15
C GLU A 64 -1.53 -24.16 -4.77
N VAL A 65 -0.68 -24.34 -5.78
CA VAL A 65 0.79 -24.39 -5.66
C VAL A 65 1.37 -23.47 -6.73
N ASP A 66 2.04 -22.40 -6.32
CA ASP A 66 2.63 -21.39 -7.20
C ASP A 66 4.10 -21.18 -6.85
N GLY A 67 4.99 -21.69 -7.70
CA GLY A 67 6.38 -21.94 -7.30
C GLY A 67 6.41 -22.68 -5.95
N PRO A 68 7.25 -22.28 -5.00
CA PRO A 68 7.32 -22.91 -3.68
C PRO A 68 6.20 -22.49 -2.71
N LEU A 69 5.23 -21.68 -3.12
CA LEU A 69 4.11 -21.28 -2.26
C LEU A 69 2.96 -22.30 -2.35
N ILE A 70 2.51 -22.81 -1.20
CA ILE A 70 1.29 -23.62 -1.10
C ILE A 70 0.17 -22.73 -0.56
N THR A 71 -0.87 -22.49 -1.37
CA THR A 71 -1.98 -21.59 -1.03
C THR A 71 -3.36 -22.25 -1.00
N VAL A 72 -3.44 -23.56 -1.22
CA VAL A 72 -4.71 -24.32 -1.31
C VAL A 72 -5.68 -24.11 -0.14
N THR A 73 -5.19 -24.00 1.10
CA THR A 73 -6.00 -23.74 2.30
C THR A 73 -6.08 -22.26 2.68
N LYS A 74 -5.48 -21.38 1.89
CA LYS A 74 -5.35 -19.95 2.17
C LYS A 74 -6.32 -19.16 1.28
N LYS A 75 -6.99 -18.17 1.84
CA LYS A 75 -7.93 -17.34 1.07
C LYS A 75 -7.17 -16.24 0.34
N THR A 76 -6.90 -16.43 -0.94
CA THR A 76 -6.09 -15.51 -1.76
C THR A 76 -6.92 -14.70 -2.77
N SER A 77 -6.39 -13.58 -3.23
CA SER A 77 -6.89 -12.87 -4.41
C SER A 77 -5.79 -12.15 -5.15
N ILE A 78 -5.95 -12.04 -6.46
CA ILE A 78 -5.07 -11.31 -7.35
C ILE A 78 -5.86 -10.18 -8.02
N THR A 79 -5.33 -8.98 -7.88
CA THR A 79 -5.79 -7.79 -8.60
C THR A 79 -4.75 -7.45 -9.65
N LYS A 80 -5.09 -7.58 -10.95
CA LYS A 80 -4.17 -7.27 -12.06
C LYS A 80 -4.26 -5.79 -12.40
N LEU A 81 -3.14 -5.08 -12.41
CA LEU A 81 -3.15 -3.64 -12.64
C LEU A 81 -3.51 -3.28 -14.08
N ASP A 82 -3.21 -4.15 -15.04
CA ASP A 82 -3.61 -3.96 -16.44
C ASP A 82 -5.15 -4.03 -16.65
N SER A 83 -5.90 -4.45 -15.62
CA SER A 83 -7.36 -4.53 -15.65
C SER A 83 -8.08 -3.37 -14.94
N ILE A 84 -7.33 -2.44 -14.36
CA ILE A 84 -7.88 -1.20 -13.77
C ILE A 84 -7.44 0.01 -14.58
N PRO A 85 -8.20 1.12 -14.55
CA PRO A 85 -7.75 2.37 -15.14
C PRO A 85 -6.39 2.79 -14.57
N THR A 86 -5.58 3.49 -15.37
CA THR A 86 -4.30 4.03 -14.93
C THR A 86 -4.47 4.79 -13.63
N VAL A 87 -3.73 4.38 -12.61
CA VAL A 87 -3.71 5.05 -11.31
C VAL A 87 -2.86 6.30 -11.45
N VAL A 88 -3.54 7.43 -11.54
CA VAL A 88 -2.90 8.75 -11.56
C VAL A 88 -2.51 9.13 -10.13
N ASP A 89 -1.26 9.54 -9.96
CA ASP A 89 -0.68 10.01 -8.70
C ASP A 89 -0.62 8.96 -7.54
N ASN A 90 -0.62 9.37 -6.27
CA ASN A 90 -0.62 8.53 -5.07
C ASN A 90 -2.04 8.07 -4.68
N ASN A 91 -2.86 7.69 -5.65
CA ASN A 91 -4.22 7.24 -5.38
C ASN A 91 -4.25 5.75 -5.03
N LEU A 92 -3.88 5.43 -3.78
CA LEU A 92 -3.89 4.06 -3.27
C LEU A 92 -5.30 3.44 -3.28
N ARG A 93 -6.35 4.25 -3.16
CA ARG A 93 -7.73 3.76 -3.25
C ARG A 93 -8.03 3.21 -4.64
N ALA A 94 -7.55 3.87 -5.70
CA ALA A 94 -7.66 3.39 -7.07
C ALA A 94 -6.80 2.13 -7.28
N LEU A 95 -5.55 2.14 -6.79
CA LEU A 95 -4.64 0.99 -6.87
C LEU A 95 -5.23 -0.29 -6.25
N PHE A 96 -5.85 -0.16 -5.07
CA PHE A 96 -6.42 -1.29 -4.34
C PHE A 96 -7.94 -1.43 -4.51
N ALA A 97 -8.55 -0.70 -5.46
CA ALA A 97 -10.01 -0.65 -5.64
C ALA A 97 -10.64 -2.03 -5.84
N GLN A 98 -9.91 -2.94 -6.49
CA GLN A 98 -10.35 -4.30 -6.78
C GLN A 98 -9.72 -5.35 -5.87
N THR A 99 -9.13 -4.95 -4.73
CA THR A 99 -8.53 -5.86 -3.74
C THR A 99 -9.51 -6.10 -2.59
N PRO A 100 -10.26 -7.24 -2.57
CA PRO A 100 -11.44 -7.34 -1.73
C PRO A 100 -11.14 -7.42 -0.22
N GLY A 101 -11.75 -6.50 0.52
CA GLY A 101 -11.67 -6.42 1.99
C GLY A 101 -10.48 -5.62 2.52
N LEU A 102 -9.59 -5.15 1.64
CA LEU A 102 -8.55 -4.21 1.99
C LEU A 102 -9.16 -2.81 2.10
N PHE A 103 -8.95 -2.15 3.23
CA PHE A 103 -9.36 -0.79 3.48
C PHE A 103 -8.13 0.11 3.45
N VAL A 104 -8.24 1.20 2.69
CA VAL A 104 -7.16 2.17 2.48
C VAL A 104 -7.57 3.49 3.11
N SER A 105 -6.79 3.94 4.08
CA SER A 105 -6.89 5.31 4.61
C SER A 105 -5.96 6.21 3.81
N GLU A 106 -6.50 7.22 3.16
CA GLU A 106 -5.70 8.14 2.36
C GLU A 106 -4.78 8.99 3.25
N GLN A 107 -3.57 9.24 2.75
CA GLN A 107 -2.55 10.07 3.36
C GLN A 107 -2.08 11.09 2.31
N GLN A 108 -1.82 12.31 2.75
CA GLN A 108 -1.37 13.37 1.84
C GLN A 108 0.10 13.19 1.42
N SER A 109 0.95 12.72 2.34
CA SER A 109 2.33 12.35 2.02
C SER A 109 2.36 11.23 0.98
N PRO A 110 2.98 11.44 -0.20
CA PRO A 110 3.25 10.35 -1.14
C PRO A 110 4.09 9.25 -0.47
N GLY A 111 4.00 8.01 -0.92
CA GLY A 111 4.85 6.91 -0.42
C GLY A 111 4.45 6.31 0.93
N GLN A 112 3.77 7.07 1.80
CA GLN A 112 3.13 6.52 2.99
C GLN A 112 1.86 5.75 2.63
N ALA A 113 1.68 4.58 3.24
CA ALA A 113 0.53 3.73 3.01
C ALA A 113 -0.16 3.38 4.32
N ASN A 114 -1.50 3.43 4.34
CA ASN A 114 -2.30 3.02 5.49
C ASN A 114 -3.30 1.95 5.04
N LEU A 115 -2.91 0.69 5.21
CA LEU A 115 -3.69 -0.48 4.84
C LEU A 115 -4.25 -1.15 6.09
N SER A 116 -5.48 -1.61 6.00
CA SER A 116 -6.11 -2.41 7.04
C SER A 116 -7.03 -3.47 6.43
N TYR A 117 -7.27 -4.54 7.16
CA TYR A 117 -8.05 -5.68 6.71
C TYR A 117 -8.79 -6.31 7.88
N ARG A 118 -10.13 -6.37 7.79
CA ARG A 118 -11.00 -6.95 8.84
C ARG A 118 -10.75 -6.38 10.26
N GLY A 119 -10.41 -5.10 10.35
CA GLY A 119 -10.10 -4.43 11.62
C GLY A 119 -8.69 -4.68 12.15
N ILE A 120 -7.87 -5.47 11.44
CA ILE A 120 -6.43 -5.58 11.66
C ILE A 120 -5.75 -4.52 10.82
N GLY A 121 -4.77 -3.83 11.39
CA GLY A 121 -4.09 -2.70 10.75
C GLY A 121 -4.23 -1.44 11.57
N ASN A 122 -3.15 -0.68 11.71
CA ASN A 122 -3.20 0.67 12.26
C ASN A 122 -3.50 1.66 11.11
N PRO A 123 -4.49 2.58 11.24
CA PRO A 123 -4.66 3.67 10.28
C PRO A 123 -3.44 4.61 10.21
N GLN A 124 -2.46 4.46 11.10
CA GLN A 124 -1.13 5.04 11.00
C GLN A 124 -0.15 4.01 10.40
N GLU A 125 0.16 4.19 9.12
CA GLU A 125 1.32 3.63 8.39
C GLU A 125 1.35 2.11 8.17
N SER A 126 0.18 1.45 8.16
CA SER A 126 0.02 0.01 7.85
C SER A 126 0.65 -0.97 8.85
N GLU A 127 0.90 -0.55 10.09
CA GLU A 127 1.32 -1.50 11.12
C GLU A 127 0.33 -2.67 11.20
N PHE A 128 0.80 -3.88 11.48
CA PHE A 128 0.00 -5.12 11.53
C PHE A 128 -0.56 -5.60 10.18
N VAL A 129 -0.13 -5.01 9.06
CA VAL A 129 -0.40 -5.53 7.71
C VAL A 129 0.93 -5.72 7.01
N THR A 130 1.29 -6.97 6.70
CA THR A 130 2.52 -7.23 5.97
C THR A 130 2.42 -6.77 4.53
N VAL A 131 3.29 -5.87 4.10
CA VAL A 131 3.34 -5.39 2.71
C VAL A 131 4.68 -5.69 2.10
N MET A 132 4.64 -6.24 0.89
CA MET A 132 5.81 -6.75 0.19
C MET A 132 5.82 -6.32 -1.27
N LEU A 133 7.02 -6.34 -1.84
CA LEU A 133 7.27 -6.27 -3.27
C LEU A 133 8.09 -7.49 -3.66
N ASP A 134 7.55 -8.31 -4.55
CA ASP A 134 8.16 -9.57 -4.98
C ASP A 134 8.52 -10.49 -3.80
N GLY A 135 7.74 -10.44 -2.71
CA GLY A 135 7.98 -11.20 -1.49
C GLY A 135 9.05 -10.63 -0.55
N ILE A 136 9.62 -9.46 -0.85
CA ILE A 136 10.54 -8.72 0.03
C ILE A 136 9.76 -7.66 0.81
N PRO A 137 9.92 -7.54 2.15
CA PRO A 137 9.19 -6.55 2.94
C PRO A 137 9.47 -5.10 2.51
N LEU A 138 8.38 -4.32 2.35
CA LEU A 138 8.44 -2.87 2.11
C LEU A 138 8.34 -2.05 3.39
N MET A 139 8.25 -2.69 4.55
CA MET A 139 8.34 -2.00 5.82
C MET A 139 9.75 -1.43 6.03
N SER A 140 9.87 -0.37 6.84
CA SER A 140 11.15 0.21 7.23
C SER A 140 12.01 -0.77 8.05
N ASP A 141 11.41 -1.38 9.08
CA ASP A 141 11.89 -2.60 9.73
C ASP A 141 10.74 -3.60 9.72
N TRP A 142 10.98 -4.83 9.28
CA TRP A 142 9.94 -5.83 9.12
C TRP A 142 9.22 -6.21 10.42
N ILE A 143 9.85 -6.03 11.59
CA ILE A 143 9.29 -6.42 12.89
C ILE A 143 9.30 -5.25 13.88
N GLY A 144 10.44 -4.56 14.01
CA GLY A 144 10.63 -3.54 15.03
C GLY A 144 9.92 -2.21 14.73
N TYR A 145 9.66 -1.93 13.44
CA TYR A 145 9.02 -0.71 12.96
C TYR A 145 8.32 -0.98 11.62
N PRO A 146 7.20 -1.77 11.64
CA PRO A 146 6.56 -2.33 10.46
C PRO A 146 5.67 -1.33 9.71
N THR A 147 6.21 -0.14 9.44
CA THR A 147 5.53 0.98 8.79
C THR A 147 6.03 1.20 7.37
N ILE A 148 5.19 1.78 6.50
CA ILE A 148 5.52 1.99 5.09
C ILE A 148 5.65 3.48 4.78
N TYR A 149 6.84 3.87 4.33
CA TYR A 149 7.15 5.23 3.88
C TYR A 149 7.52 5.32 2.40
N THR A 150 7.66 4.16 1.75
CA THR A 150 7.95 4.07 0.31
C THR A 150 7.04 3.03 -0.31
N LEU A 151 6.30 3.42 -1.32
CA LEU A 151 5.56 2.51 -2.18
C LEU A 151 6.10 2.60 -3.60
N PRO A 152 6.20 1.47 -4.32
CA PRO A 152 6.47 1.48 -5.76
C PRO A 152 5.38 2.25 -6.50
N LEU A 153 5.75 2.86 -7.61
CA LEU A 153 4.78 3.50 -8.48
C LEU A 153 3.85 2.45 -9.11
N PRO A 154 2.57 2.76 -9.35
CA PRO A 154 1.64 1.84 -10.02
C PRO A 154 2.16 1.32 -11.37
N GLN A 155 2.92 2.14 -12.09
CA GLN A 155 3.57 1.81 -13.35
C GLN A 155 4.55 0.64 -13.20
N GLN A 156 5.17 0.46 -12.03
CA GLN A 156 6.16 -0.59 -11.73
C GLN A 156 5.52 -1.92 -11.32
N ILE A 157 4.21 -1.92 -11.04
CA ILE A 157 3.49 -3.08 -10.48
C ILE A 157 2.67 -3.75 -11.59
N SER A 158 2.70 -5.08 -11.65
CA SER A 158 1.87 -5.89 -12.56
C SER A 158 0.58 -6.36 -11.88
N GLU A 159 0.68 -6.81 -10.63
CA GLU A 159 -0.46 -7.28 -9.85
C GLU A 159 -0.26 -7.10 -8.34
N VAL A 160 -1.38 -7.08 -7.61
CA VAL A 160 -1.43 -7.10 -6.15
C VAL A 160 -2.02 -8.44 -5.72
N GLN A 161 -1.25 -9.19 -4.93
CA GLN A 161 -1.66 -10.45 -4.32
C GLN A 161 -2.02 -10.22 -2.86
N LEU A 162 -3.23 -10.57 -2.46
CA LEU A 162 -3.69 -10.49 -1.07
C LEU A 162 -3.88 -11.90 -0.50
N ILE A 163 -3.09 -12.25 0.51
CA ILE A 163 -3.26 -13.47 1.31
C ILE A 163 -3.93 -13.08 2.63
N ARG A 164 -5.21 -13.43 2.75
CA ARG A 164 -6.10 -12.91 3.81
C ARG A 164 -5.97 -13.62 5.16
N GLY A 165 -5.29 -14.77 5.20
CA GLY A 165 -5.17 -15.60 6.39
C GLY A 165 -4.20 -16.76 6.18
N GLY A 166 -3.63 -17.28 7.28
CA GLY A 166 -2.57 -18.29 7.23
C GLY A 166 -1.25 -17.79 6.62
N SER A 167 -1.09 -16.48 6.48
CA SER A 167 0.08 -15.85 5.87
C SER A 167 1.30 -15.85 6.79
N SER A 168 1.12 -15.85 8.12
CA SER A 168 2.23 -15.90 9.09
C SER A 168 3.10 -17.16 8.96
N LEU A 169 2.52 -18.28 8.47
CA LEU A 169 3.31 -19.45 8.09
C LEU A 169 4.31 -19.13 6.97
N LEU A 170 3.88 -18.40 5.95
CA LEU A 170 4.69 -18.07 4.77
C LEU A 170 5.60 -16.88 5.01
N TYR A 171 5.19 -15.92 5.85
CA TYR A 171 5.75 -14.58 5.90
C TYR A 171 5.93 -14.06 7.33
N GLY A 172 6.02 -14.94 8.32
CA GLY A 172 6.58 -14.58 9.62
C GLY A 172 5.61 -13.89 10.59
N PRO A 173 6.15 -13.08 11.52
CA PRO A 173 5.51 -12.79 12.80
C PRO A 173 4.39 -11.74 12.74
N GLU A 174 4.34 -10.93 11.68
CA GLU A 174 3.27 -9.96 11.50
C GLU A 174 1.91 -10.67 11.31
N PRO A 175 0.84 -10.16 11.94
CA PRO A 175 -0.48 -10.75 11.81
C PRO A 175 -0.98 -10.64 10.36
N PRO A 176 -1.83 -11.58 9.91
CA PRO A 176 -2.43 -11.51 8.59
C PRO A 176 -3.27 -10.22 8.43
N PRO A 177 -3.29 -9.62 7.23
CA PRO A 177 -2.97 -10.24 5.94
C PRO A 177 -1.55 -9.91 5.43
N VAL A 178 -1.19 -10.56 4.31
CA VAL A 178 -0.07 -10.14 3.46
C VAL A 178 -0.60 -9.53 2.17
N VAL A 179 -0.12 -8.33 1.84
CA VAL A 179 -0.29 -7.66 0.55
C VAL A 179 1.04 -7.69 -0.18
N ASN A 180 1.17 -8.53 -1.20
CA ASN A 180 2.37 -8.66 -2.01
C ASN A 180 2.14 -8.04 -3.39
N MET A 181 2.84 -6.95 -3.69
CA MET A 181 2.88 -6.37 -5.02
C MET A 181 3.90 -7.14 -5.86
N ILE A 182 3.53 -7.50 -7.08
CA ILE A 182 4.43 -8.14 -8.03
C ILE A 182 4.89 -7.07 -9.01
N SER A 183 6.20 -6.96 -9.20
CA SER A 183 6.74 -6.01 -10.17
C SER A 183 6.42 -6.41 -11.60
N ARG A 184 6.48 -5.46 -12.53
CA ARG A 184 6.45 -5.76 -13.96
C ARG A 184 7.72 -6.49 -14.35
N LYS A 185 7.58 -7.51 -15.19
CA LYS A 185 8.69 -8.28 -15.75
C LYS A 185 9.21 -7.64 -17.03
N PRO A 186 10.49 -7.84 -17.39
CA PRO A 186 11.02 -7.47 -18.68
C PRO A 186 10.17 -8.00 -19.84
N VAL A 187 10.16 -7.26 -20.95
CA VAL A 187 9.45 -7.70 -22.15
C VAL A 187 10.17 -8.90 -22.76
N ALA A 188 9.47 -10.02 -22.86
CA ALA A 188 10.03 -11.30 -23.29
C ALA A 188 10.13 -11.48 -24.82
N ASP A 189 9.34 -10.74 -25.61
CA ASP A 189 9.17 -10.99 -27.05
C ASP A 189 10.09 -10.16 -27.95
N ARG A 190 10.88 -9.25 -27.39
CA ARG A 190 11.76 -8.35 -28.16
C ARG A 190 12.98 -7.90 -27.37
N ALA A 191 14.05 -7.61 -28.08
CA ALA A 191 15.31 -7.14 -27.49
C ALA A 191 15.20 -5.74 -26.89
N LEU A 192 14.30 -4.88 -27.37
CA LEU A 192 14.15 -3.54 -26.81
C LEU A 192 12.71 -3.04 -26.94
N ALA A 193 12.19 -2.56 -25.83
CA ALA A 193 10.90 -1.90 -25.66
C ALA A 193 11.11 -0.66 -24.80
N GLY A 194 10.40 0.42 -25.13
CA GLY A 194 10.37 1.65 -24.34
C GLY A 194 8.95 2.01 -23.97
N TYR A 195 8.77 2.54 -22.78
CA TYR A 195 7.52 3.09 -22.29
C TYR A 195 7.80 4.44 -21.61
N THR A 196 7.00 5.44 -21.93
CA THR A 196 7.06 6.76 -21.28
C THR A 196 5.65 7.20 -20.96
N GLU A 197 5.48 7.77 -19.78
CA GLU A 197 4.23 8.36 -19.33
C GLU A 197 4.53 9.73 -18.73
N ALA A 198 3.71 10.70 -19.10
CA ALA A 198 3.71 12.03 -18.51
C ALA A 198 2.30 12.34 -17.98
N VAL A 199 2.23 12.82 -16.75
CA VAL A 199 1.00 13.17 -16.06
C VAL A 199 1.07 14.64 -15.69
N VAL A 200 -0.01 15.37 -15.98
CA VAL A 200 -0.24 16.73 -15.50
C VAL A 200 -1.63 16.80 -14.89
N GLY A 201 -1.80 17.57 -13.81
CA GLY A 201 -3.08 17.65 -13.11
C GLY A 201 -3.22 18.89 -12.24
N SER A 202 -4.31 18.93 -11.47
CA SER A 202 -4.56 19.98 -10.47
C SER A 202 -3.41 20.05 -9.44
N ASN A 203 -3.35 21.16 -8.70
CA ASN A 203 -2.39 21.36 -7.61
C ASN A 203 -0.93 21.21 -8.04
N GLY A 204 -0.59 21.77 -9.21
CA GLY A 204 0.76 21.74 -9.75
C GLY A 204 1.30 20.33 -10.04
N LEU A 205 0.43 19.31 -10.14
CA LEU A 205 0.86 17.94 -10.36
C LEU A 205 1.60 17.82 -11.71
N PHE A 206 2.84 17.36 -11.64
CA PHE A 206 3.62 16.92 -12.78
C PHE A 206 4.31 15.59 -12.44
N GLY A 207 4.17 14.60 -13.31
CA GLY A 207 4.83 13.30 -13.18
C GLY A 207 5.41 12.85 -14.52
N SER A 208 6.57 12.21 -14.47
CA SER A 208 7.18 11.52 -15.61
C SER A 208 7.69 10.15 -15.16
N PHE A 209 7.36 9.12 -15.93
CA PHE A 209 7.84 7.77 -15.76
C PHE A 209 8.41 7.30 -17.10
N ASN A 210 9.64 6.81 -17.11
CA ASN A 210 10.31 6.35 -18.33
C ASN A 210 10.96 5.00 -18.06
N GLN A 211 10.68 4.03 -18.92
CA GLN A 211 11.15 2.66 -18.77
C GLN A 211 11.72 2.16 -20.10
N LEU A 212 12.83 1.44 -20.01
CA LEU A 212 13.37 0.59 -21.06
C LEU A 212 13.35 -0.85 -20.57
N SER A 213 13.04 -1.79 -21.46
CA SER A 213 13.05 -3.22 -21.12
C SER A 213 13.27 -4.09 -22.35
N GLY A 214 13.68 -5.33 -22.15
CA GLY A 214 13.79 -6.27 -23.25
C GLY A 214 14.45 -7.57 -22.84
N THR A 215 14.46 -8.51 -23.78
CA THR A 215 15.09 -9.82 -23.63
C THR A 215 15.94 -10.11 -24.86
N SER A 216 17.21 -10.42 -24.65
CA SER A 216 18.19 -10.72 -25.70
C SER A 216 19.00 -11.95 -25.33
N GLY A 217 18.76 -13.06 -26.03
CA GLY A 217 19.37 -14.35 -25.71
C GLY A 217 18.98 -14.80 -24.30
N SER A 218 19.96 -15.15 -23.49
CA SER A 218 19.79 -15.56 -22.10
C SER A 218 19.59 -14.41 -21.11
N TRP A 219 19.64 -13.16 -21.56
CA TRP A 219 19.55 -11.99 -20.68
C TRP A 219 18.24 -11.26 -20.86
N ASP A 220 17.65 -10.84 -19.75
CA ASP A 220 16.50 -9.95 -19.70
C ASP A 220 16.79 -8.77 -18.77
N TYR A 221 16.22 -7.62 -19.10
CA TYR A 221 16.51 -6.38 -18.39
C TYR A 221 15.33 -5.44 -18.40
N LEU A 222 15.22 -4.66 -17.33
CA LEU A 222 14.29 -3.55 -17.21
C LEU A 222 14.99 -2.45 -16.41
N ALA A 223 14.87 -1.21 -16.87
CA ALA A 223 15.31 -0.05 -16.12
C ALA A 223 14.25 1.03 -16.23
N ASP A 224 13.90 1.64 -15.11
CA ASP A 224 13.05 2.81 -15.07
C ASP A 224 13.68 3.97 -14.31
N ALA A 225 13.22 5.17 -14.65
CA ALA A 225 13.46 6.38 -13.90
C ALA A 225 12.17 7.19 -13.84
N HIS A 226 11.88 7.72 -12.65
CA HIS A 226 10.64 8.41 -12.39
C HIS A 226 10.84 9.66 -11.55
N TYR A 227 10.01 10.66 -11.81
CA TYR A 227 9.98 11.94 -11.12
C TYR A 227 8.53 12.41 -11.01
N ARG A 228 8.13 12.87 -9.83
CA ARG A 228 6.81 13.41 -9.57
C ARG A 228 6.89 14.59 -8.60
N THR A 229 6.13 15.62 -8.86
CA THR A 229 5.97 16.79 -7.99
C THR A 229 4.52 17.23 -7.96
N SER A 230 4.11 17.84 -6.84
CA SER A 230 2.81 18.50 -6.68
C SER A 230 2.94 19.61 -5.65
N ASP A 231 2.19 20.70 -5.83
CA ASP A 231 2.04 21.77 -4.85
C ASP A 231 1.16 21.34 -3.66
N GLY A 232 0.42 20.23 -3.78
CA GLY A 232 -0.51 19.71 -2.79
C GLY A 232 -1.86 20.42 -2.79
N GLU A 233 -2.89 19.77 -2.23
CA GLU A 233 -4.23 20.35 -2.07
C GLU A 233 -4.28 21.42 -0.97
N ARG A 234 -3.34 21.36 -0.01
CA ARG A 234 -3.28 22.24 1.17
C ARG A 234 -1.93 22.92 1.25
N ASP A 235 -1.88 24.07 1.92
CA ASP A 235 -0.64 24.76 2.25
C ASP A 235 0.34 23.82 2.97
N ASN A 236 1.62 23.81 2.57
CA ASN A 236 2.62 22.85 3.07
C ASN A 236 2.24 21.38 2.82
N GLY A 237 1.46 21.10 1.77
CA GLY A 237 1.17 19.77 1.25
C GLY A 237 1.99 19.42 0.01
N ASP A 238 3.00 20.23 -0.32
CA ASP A 238 3.87 20.01 -1.48
C ASP A 238 4.67 18.70 -1.34
N SER A 239 5.02 18.11 -2.47
CA SER A 239 5.83 16.91 -2.49
C SER A 239 6.68 16.78 -3.73
N THR A 240 7.81 16.07 -3.59
CA THR A 240 8.68 15.65 -4.69
C THR A 240 9.11 14.21 -4.43
N LEU A 241 8.78 13.32 -5.36
CA LEU A 241 9.17 11.92 -5.38
C LEU A 241 10.05 11.67 -6.61
N ARG A 242 11.20 11.04 -6.42
CA ARG A 242 12.05 10.60 -7.52
C ARG A 242 12.67 9.25 -7.22
N GLY A 243 12.96 8.50 -8.26
CA GLY A 243 13.51 7.17 -8.10
C GLY A 243 13.90 6.52 -9.40
N ALA A 244 14.45 5.32 -9.27
CA ALA A 244 14.86 4.48 -10.37
C ALA A 244 14.89 3.02 -9.92
N ASP A 245 14.46 2.15 -10.82
CA ASP A 245 14.53 0.70 -10.64
C ASP A 245 15.36 0.09 -11.77
N LEU A 246 16.13 -0.94 -11.45
CA LEU A 246 16.94 -1.72 -12.39
C LEU A 246 16.77 -3.20 -12.10
N HIS A 247 16.49 -3.97 -13.14
CA HIS A 247 16.41 -5.42 -13.16
C HIS A 247 17.37 -5.95 -14.22
N ILE A 248 18.19 -6.93 -13.85
CA ILE A 248 19.05 -7.68 -14.78
C ILE A 248 18.93 -9.16 -14.44
N GLY A 249 18.36 -9.92 -15.37
CA GLY A 249 18.18 -11.37 -15.30
C GLY A 249 19.06 -12.13 -16.26
N TYR A 250 19.48 -13.32 -15.84
CA TYR A 250 20.21 -14.29 -16.65
C TYR A 250 19.58 -15.68 -16.50
N THR A 251 19.23 -16.28 -17.62
CA THR A 251 18.71 -17.65 -17.70
C THR A 251 19.78 -18.59 -18.24
N SER A 252 20.25 -19.52 -17.41
CA SER A 252 21.28 -20.50 -17.76
C SER A 252 20.73 -21.63 -18.65
N GLU A 253 21.63 -22.41 -19.24
CA GLU A 253 21.27 -23.59 -20.05
C GLU A 253 20.51 -24.66 -19.23
N ASP A 254 20.78 -24.73 -17.92
CA ASP A 254 20.09 -25.64 -16.98
C ASP A 254 18.72 -25.08 -16.51
N ASN A 255 18.19 -24.06 -17.19
CA ASN A 255 16.92 -23.39 -16.88
C ASN A 255 16.87 -22.79 -15.46
N ALA A 256 18.01 -22.37 -14.91
CA ALA A 256 18.05 -21.54 -13.72
C ALA A 256 17.97 -20.07 -14.13
N HIS A 257 17.11 -19.30 -13.47
CA HIS A 257 16.94 -17.88 -13.70
C HIS A 257 17.44 -17.11 -12.48
N THR A 258 18.57 -16.42 -12.63
CA THR A 258 19.19 -15.61 -11.58
C THR A 258 19.06 -14.15 -11.95
N PHE A 259 18.55 -13.31 -11.06
CA PHE A 259 18.34 -11.90 -11.34
C PHE A 259 18.68 -10.99 -10.17
N LEU A 260 19.13 -9.78 -10.52
CA LEU A 260 19.46 -8.70 -9.60
C LEU A 260 18.45 -7.57 -9.78
N ASP A 261 17.85 -7.10 -8.68
CA ASP A 261 17.02 -5.91 -8.66
C ASP A 261 17.64 -4.83 -7.76
N LEU A 262 17.74 -3.60 -8.26
CA LEU A 262 18.09 -2.41 -7.51
C LEU A 262 16.92 -1.43 -7.56
N ARG A 263 16.50 -0.92 -6.40
CA ARG A 263 15.43 0.07 -6.29
C ARG A 263 15.88 1.25 -5.46
N ILE A 264 15.66 2.44 -5.97
CA ILE A 264 16.06 3.71 -5.36
C ILE A 264 14.84 4.62 -5.32
N SER A 265 14.54 5.17 -4.15
CA SER A 265 13.43 6.10 -3.96
C SER A 265 13.83 7.23 -3.02
N GLN A 266 13.46 8.46 -3.37
CA GLN A 266 13.64 9.64 -2.54
C GLN A 266 12.36 10.45 -2.56
N LEU A 267 11.85 10.75 -1.37
CA LEU A 267 10.66 11.54 -1.14
C LEU A 267 11.02 12.73 -0.24
N GLU A 268 10.52 13.88 -0.62
CA GLU A 268 10.49 15.10 0.18
C GLU A 268 9.07 15.66 0.15
N THR A 269 8.47 15.92 1.30
CA THR A 269 7.09 16.40 1.35
C THR A 269 6.81 17.25 2.58
N GLY A 270 6.01 18.29 2.41
CA GLY A 270 5.43 19.04 3.53
C GLY A 270 4.42 18.18 4.30
N ASP A 271 4.23 18.50 5.58
CA ASP A 271 3.17 17.93 6.39
C ASP A 271 2.20 19.05 6.82
N PRO A 272 1.04 19.18 6.16
CA PRO A 272 0.09 20.25 6.42
C PRO A 272 -0.66 20.07 7.75
N GLY A 273 -0.47 18.94 8.43
CA GLY A 273 -1.06 18.68 9.73
C GLY A 273 -2.58 18.50 9.69
N LYS A 274 -3.13 18.16 10.85
CA LYS A 274 -4.55 17.82 11.01
C LYS A 274 -5.37 19.07 11.30
N LEU A 275 -6.56 19.17 10.70
CA LEU A 275 -7.55 20.20 11.01
C LEU A 275 -8.65 19.65 11.93
N SER A 276 -9.06 20.44 12.91
CA SER A 276 -10.34 20.23 13.57
C SER A 276 -11.49 20.54 12.61
N TYR A 277 -12.67 19.97 12.86
CA TYR A 277 -13.84 20.20 12.01
C TYR A 277 -14.19 21.70 11.83
N PRO A 278 -14.15 22.55 12.89
CA PRO A 278 -14.35 23.99 12.71
C PRO A 278 -13.28 24.68 11.86
N GLN A 279 -12.01 24.25 11.96
CA GLN A 279 -10.94 24.78 11.12
C GLN A 279 -11.20 24.43 9.65
N PHE A 280 -11.52 23.16 9.36
CA PHE A 280 -11.86 22.71 8.02
C PHE A 280 -13.02 23.50 7.39
N LEU A 281 -14.09 23.76 8.13
CA LEU A 281 -15.21 24.57 7.65
C LEU A 281 -14.84 26.04 7.39
N ALA A 282 -13.86 26.57 8.11
CA ALA A 282 -13.40 27.94 7.93
C ALA A 282 -12.49 28.09 6.71
N ASP A 283 -11.55 27.15 6.55
CA ASP A 283 -10.63 27.05 5.43
C ASP A 283 -10.04 25.63 5.39
N GLU A 284 -10.36 24.87 4.35
CA GLU A 284 -9.86 23.51 4.14
C GLU A 284 -8.40 23.47 3.65
N GLY A 285 -7.93 24.56 3.02
CA GLY A 285 -6.58 24.72 2.47
C GLY A 285 -5.52 25.06 3.52
N GLN A 286 -5.93 25.65 4.65
CA GLN A 286 -5.00 26.15 5.68
C GLN A 286 -4.09 25.05 6.26
N SER A 287 -2.95 25.46 6.80
CA SER A 287 -2.01 24.57 7.49
C SER A 287 -1.65 25.09 8.90
N PRO A 288 -2.00 24.36 9.98
CA PRO A 288 -1.52 24.69 11.32
C PRO A 288 -0.02 24.40 11.48
N THR A 289 0.60 23.67 10.57
CA THR A 289 1.99 23.23 10.64
C THR A 289 2.80 23.62 9.40
N PRO A 290 2.90 24.92 9.05
CA PRO A 290 3.52 25.38 7.81
C PRO A 290 5.03 25.11 7.73
N TYR A 291 5.66 24.65 8.81
CA TYR A 291 7.08 24.31 8.84
C TYR A 291 7.34 22.81 8.92
N ASN A 292 6.33 21.96 9.09
CA ASN A 292 6.59 20.53 9.17
C ASN A 292 7.05 19.97 7.83
N LYS A 293 7.92 18.97 7.87
CA LYS A 293 8.46 18.34 6.67
C LYS A 293 8.86 16.90 6.94
N LEU A 294 8.71 16.04 5.94
CA LEU A 294 9.14 14.65 5.94
C LEU A 294 10.09 14.41 4.77
N TRP A 295 11.16 13.66 5.04
CA TRP A 295 12.09 13.16 4.04
C TRP A 295 12.24 11.66 4.20
N THR A 296 12.26 10.95 3.08
CA THR A 296 12.49 9.51 3.05
C THR A 296 13.42 9.17 1.91
N ASP A 297 14.57 8.60 2.21
CA ASP A 297 15.45 7.99 1.22
C ASP A 297 15.46 6.47 1.42
N ARG A 298 15.34 5.70 0.34
CA ARG A 298 15.42 4.23 0.40
C ARG A 298 16.19 3.65 -0.77
N TYR A 299 17.05 2.69 -0.46
CA TYR A 299 17.85 1.91 -1.41
C TYR A 299 17.72 0.43 -1.05
N VAL A 300 17.31 -0.40 -2.00
CA VAL A 300 17.19 -1.84 -1.82
C VAL A 300 17.86 -2.55 -2.99
N LEU A 301 18.72 -3.52 -2.67
CA LEU A 301 19.33 -4.43 -3.61
C LEU A 301 18.87 -5.85 -3.27
N SER A 302 18.42 -6.61 -4.27
CA SER A 302 18.10 -8.02 -4.11
C SER A 302 18.69 -8.88 -5.20
N LEU A 303 19.08 -10.09 -4.83
CA LEU A 303 19.51 -11.17 -5.71
C LEU A 303 18.55 -12.33 -5.52
N THR A 304 17.93 -12.79 -6.60
CA THR A 304 17.04 -13.95 -6.61
C THR A 304 17.60 -15.02 -7.53
N ASP A 305 17.59 -16.27 -7.08
CA ASP A 305 17.90 -17.47 -7.88
C ASP A 305 16.67 -18.38 -7.87
N GLU A 306 16.09 -18.60 -9.05
CA GLU A 306 15.02 -19.55 -9.29
C GLU A 306 15.60 -20.76 -10.05
N ARG A 307 15.60 -21.94 -9.44
CA ARG A 307 16.30 -23.11 -9.97
C ARG A 307 15.44 -24.35 -9.95
N TYR A 308 15.39 -25.03 -11.08
CA TYR A 308 14.73 -26.32 -11.24
C TYR A 308 15.78 -27.43 -11.21
N PHE A 309 15.68 -28.34 -10.22
CA PHE A 309 16.51 -29.55 -10.17
C PHE A 309 15.88 -30.71 -10.93
N SER A 310 14.56 -30.69 -11.08
CA SER A 310 13.75 -31.61 -11.88
C SER A 310 12.40 -30.95 -12.18
N GLU A 311 11.55 -31.58 -12.99
CA GLU A 311 10.15 -31.11 -13.20
C GLU A 311 9.35 -31.01 -11.88
N ASP A 312 9.70 -31.88 -10.92
CA ASP A 312 9.05 -31.93 -9.61
C ASP A 312 9.73 -31.07 -8.53
N THR A 313 10.95 -30.59 -8.74
CA THR A 313 11.78 -30.03 -7.65
C THR A 313 12.33 -28.66 -8.04
N GLU A 314 11.97 -27.66 -7.25
CA GLU A 314 12.29 -26.25 -7.48
C GLU A 314 12.83 -25.63 -6.19
N LEU A 315 13.85 -24.77 -6.30
CA LEU A 315 14.36 -23.95 -5.21
C LEU A 315 14.32 -22.49 -5.64
N VAL A 316 13.71 -21.66 -4.80
CA VAL A 316 13.77 -20.20 -4.93
C VAL A 316 14.53 -19.65 -3.74
N THR A 317 15.61 -18.92 -4.01
CA THR A 317 16.42 -18.26 -2.99
C THR A 317 16.45 -16.76 -3.26
N LYS A 318 16.16 -15.97 -2.23
CA LYS A 318 16.18 -14.51 -2.26
C LYS A 318 17.14 -14.02 -1.20
N LEU A 319 18.04 -13.14 -1.60
CA LEU A 319 18.89 -12.35 -0.73
C LEU A 319 18.54 -10.89 -0.95
N TRP A 320 18.35 -10.12 0.10
CA TRP A 320 18.12 -8.69 -0.02
C TRP A 320 18.87 -7.93 1.06
N GLY A 321 19.20 -6.68 0.74
CA GLY A 321 19.80 -5.73 1.65
C GLY A 321 19.34 -4.33 1.30
N GLY A 322 19.24 -3.46 2.30
CA GLY A 322 18.81 -2.10 2.06
C GLY A 322 19.13 -1.13 3.18
N TYR A 323 18.98 0.14 2.83
CA TYR A 323 19.06 1.27 3.72
C TYR A 323 17.84 2.15 3.53
N GLN A 324 17.24 2.60 4.63
CA GLN A 324 16.21 3.61 4.63
C GLN A 324 16.52 4.69 5.67
N ASP A 325 16.36 5.96 5.30
CA ASP A 325 16.49 7.12 6.19
C ASP A 325 15.17 7.89 6.18
N ASN A 326 14.48 7.89 7.32
CA ASN A 326 13.30 8.70 7.56
C ASN A 326 13.70 9.89 8.44
N ALA A 327 13.72 11.09 7.89
CA ALA A 327 13.91 12.31 8.66
C ALA A 327 12.60 13.10 8.71
N SER A 328 12.29 13.69 9.85
CA SER A 328 11.14 14.57 9.97
C SER A 328 11.50 15.85 10.73
N ARG A 329 10.81 16.92 10.37
CA ARG A 329 10.80 18.18 11.10
C ARG A 329 9.38 18.46 11.54
N SER A 330 9.20 18.74 12.82
CA SER A 330 7.92 19.13 13.39
C SER A 330 8.07 20.38 14.22
N GLN A 331 7.33 21.45 13.91
CA GLN A 331 7.29 22.63 14.76
C GLN A 331 6.67 22.29 16.13
N ASP A 332 7.09 22.97 17.19
CA ASP A 332 6.49 22.77 18.51
C ASP A 332 5.02 23.22 18.54
N ARG A 333 4.24 22.64 19.46
CA ARG A 333 2.82 22.95 19.60
C ARG A 333 2.64 24.30 20.32
N GLY A 334 1.78 25.15 19.79
CA GLY A 334 1.35 26.39 20.44
C GLY A 334 1.18 27.56 19.46
N PRO A 335 0.60 28.68 19.91
CA PRO A 335 0.55 29.89 19.12
C PRO A 335 1.97 30.43 18.89
N ALA A 336 2.31 30.71 17.63
CA ALA A 336 3.63 31.21 17.20
C ALA A 336 4.82 30.35 17.71
N PRO A 337 5.01 29.14 17.17
CA PRO A 337 6.12 28.29 17.58
C PRO A 337 7.46 28.99 17.32
N THR A 338 8.46 28.72 18.16
CA THR A 338 9.83 29.27 18.00
C THR A 338 10.89 28.18 17.85
N THR A 339 10.48 26.92 17.98
CA THR A 339 11.34 25.74 18.04
C THR A 339 10.76 24.65 17.15
N ALA A 340 11.63 23.77 16.70
CA ALA A 340 11.26 22.57 15.97
C ALA A 340 11.94 21.34 16.57
N THR A 341 11.27 20.22 16.44
CA THR A 341 11.83 18.90 16.69
C THR A 341 12.29 18.31 15.36
N VAL A 342 13.53 17.81 15.32
CA VAL A 342 14.04 17.02 14.20
C VAL A 342 14.16 15.57 14.66
N GLN A 343 13.55 14.64 13.94
CA GLN A 343 13.70 13.20 14.13
C GLN A 343 14.46 12.61 12.95
N ASP A 344 15.28 11.62 13.26
CA ASP A 344 16.19 10.92 12.35
C ASP A 344 16.08 9.43 12.68
N ASP A 345 15.45 8.67 11.79
CA ASP A 345 15.23 7.24 11.96
C ASP A 345 15.82 6.47 10.78
N GLN A 346 16.90 5.75 11.06
CA GLN A 346 17.69 5.06 10.04
C GLN A 346 17.48 3.57 10.19
N PHE A 347 17.32 2.87 9.07
CA PHE A 347 17.14 1.43 9.01
C PHE A 347 18.17 0.84 8.07
N ARG A 348 18.97 -0.10 8.58
CA ARG A 348 19.87 -0.94 7.79
C ARG A 348 19.37 -2.35 7.95
N PHE A 349 19.02 -3.01 6.86
CA PHE A 349 18.43 -4.34 6.94
C PHE A 349 18.99 -5.25 5.86
N TYR A 350 19.02 -6.53 6.16
CA TYR A 350 19.30 -7.58 5.19
C TYR A 350 18.56 -8.85 5.57
N GLY A 351 18.29 -9.68 4.57
CA GLY A 351 17.63 -10.95 4.79
C GLY A 351 17.87 -11.96 3.69
N LEU A 352 17.50 -13.18 4.03
CA LEU A 352 17.55 -14.37 3.20
C LEU A 352 16.22 -15.10 3.33
N ASP A 353 15.61 -15.46 2.21
CA ASP A 353 14.44 -16.34 2.17
C ASP A 353 14.70 -17.42 1.13
N ALA A 354 14.73 -18.68 1.55
CA ALA A 354 14.99 -19.81 0.67
C ALA A 354 13.89 -20.85 0.85
N ARG A 355 13.29 -21.28 -0.26
CA ARG A 355 12.15 -22.22 -0.26
C ARG A 355 12.36 -23.29 -1.31
N MET A 356 12.40 -24.53 -0.86
CA MET A 356 12.48 -25.70 -1.72
C MET A 356 11.12 -26.39 -1.77
N LEU A 357 10.70 -26.69 -2.99
CA LEU A 357 9.47 -27.38 -3.31
C LEU A 357 9.80 -28.74 -3.91
N HIS A 358 9.05 -29.75 -3.50
CA HIS A 358 9.08 -31.07 -4.12
C HIS A 358 7.65 -31.58 -4.36
N ARG A 359 7.32 -31.84 -5.64
CA ARG A 359 6.07 -32.46 -6.07
C ARG A 359 6.18 -33.96 -6.01
N TRP A 360 5.10 -34.62 -5.59
CA TRP A 360 5.09 -36.06 -5.48
C TRP A 360 3.67 -36.63 -5.60
N GLY A 361 3.59 -37.93 -5.92
CA GLY A 361 2.31 -38.65 -5.97
C GLY A 361 1.29 -38.02 -6.93
N ARG A 362 0.04 -37.90 -6.48
CA ARG A 362 -1.09 -37.42 -7.31
C ARG A 362 -1.39 -35.93 -7.05
N GLY A 363 -0.42 -35.07 -7.36
CA GLY A 363 -0.54 -33.62 -7.19
C GLY A 363 -0.28 -33.14 -5.76
N ASN A 364 0.43 -33.93 -4.95
CA ASN A 364 0.91 -33.50 -3.64
C ASN A 364 2.14 -32.61 -3.82
N ALA A 365 2.41 -31.76 -2.83
CA ALA A 365 3.57 -30.90 -2.84
C ALA A 365 4.04 -30.61 -1.41
N LEU A 366 5.34 -30.79 -1.17
CA LEU A 366 6.02 -30.42 0.06
C LEU A 366 6.86 -29.18 -0.20
N THR A 367 6.68 -28.14 0.59
CA THR A 367 7.59 -27.00 0.67
C THR A 367 8.30 -27.04 2.03
N VAL A 368 9.62 -26.88 2.00
CA VAL A 368 10.44 -26.57 3.19
C VAL A 368 11.17 -25.27 2.91
N GLY A 369 11.21 -24.36 3.87
CA GLY A 369 11.90 -23.10 3.70
C GLY A 369 12.44 -22.52 4.99
N THR A 370 13.25 -21.48 4.81
CA THR A 370 13.85 -20.71 5.89
C THR A 370 13.77 -19.23 5.56
N THR A 371 13.62 -18.41 6.59
CA THR A 371 13.76 -16.96 6.49
C THR A 371 14.71 -16.49 7.57
N VAL A 372 15.71 -15.69 7.22
CA VAL A 372 16.61 -15.01 8.16
C VAL A 372 16.56 -13.53 7.85
N TYR A 373 16.51 -12.69 8.88
CA TYR A 373 16.43 -11.25 8.76
C TYR A 373 17.16 -10.60 9.92
N HIS A 374 17.86 -9.52 9.61
CA HIS A 374 18.47 -8.65 10.59
C HIS A 374 18.19 -7.19 10.22
N SER A 375 17.96 -6.36 11.22
CA SER A 375 17.93 -4.91 11.06
C SER A 375 18.58 -4.18 12.23
N ASP A 376 19.35 -3.13 11.90
CA ASP A 376 19.77 -2.08 12.82
C ASP A 376 18.95 -0.81 12.52
N ALA A 377 18.24 -0.30 13.53
CA ALA A 377 17.24 0.76 13.41
C ALA A 377 17.44 1.93 14.42
N PRO A 378 18.60 2.62 14.46
CA PRO A 378 18.83 3.68 15.44
C PRO A 378 17.88 4.87 15.25
N PHE A 379 17.29 5.32 16.35
CA PHE A 379 16.38 6.46 16.40
C PHE A 379 17.02 7.63 17.16
N ARG A 380 16.91 8.84 16.60
CA ARG A 380 17.42 10.06 17.23
C ARG A 380 16.41 11.19 17.12
N GLN A 381 16.35 12.00 18.18
CA GLN A 381 15.49 13.17 18.23
C GLN A 381 16.23 14.35 18.86
N PHE A 382 16.05 15.53 18.27
CA PHE A 382 16.65 16.78 18.70
C PHE A 382 15.59 17.88 18.78
N THR A 383 15.77 18.85 19.66
CA THR A 383 15.00 20.10 19.65
C THR A 383 15.92 21.23 19.23
N THR A 384 15.54 22.01 18.22
CA THR A 384 16.34 23.10 17.67
C THR A 384 15.73 24.45 18.02
N ASP A 385 16.58 25.46 18.16
CA ASP A 385 16.10 26.85 18.15
C ASP A 385 15.81 27.27 16.70
N GLY A 386 14.61 27.81 16.44
CA GLY A 386 14.14 28.12 15.09
C GLY A 386 13.25 27.04 14.46
N LEU A 387 12.54 27.43 13.40
CA LEU A 387 11.48 26.64 12.75
C LEU A 387 11.92 25.93 11.48
N LYS A 388 13.11 26.23 10.97
CA LYS A 388 13.63 25.67 9.71
C LYS A 388 15.00 25.02 9.87
N PRO A 389 15.24 24.16 10.87
CA PRO A 389 16.43 23.30 10.84
C PRO A 389 16.44 22.46 9.56
N ASP A 390 17.65 22.12 9.14
CA ASP A 390 17.91 21.18 8.03
C ASP A 390 17.72 19.73 8.50
N ARG A 391 17.39 18.82 7.58
CA ARG A 391 17.23 17.40 7.89
C ARG A 391 18.49 16.74 8.46
N TYR A 392 19.67 17.35 8.27
CA TYR A 392 20.96 16.88 8.77
C TYR A 392 21.44 17.61 10.03
N ASP A 393 20.64 18.49 10.62
CA ASP A 393 20.98 19.10 11.90
C ASP A 393 21.03 18.02 12.99
N ARG A 394 22.20 17.86 13.60
CA ARG A 394 22.48 16.84 14.64
C ARG A 394 23.17 17.51 15.82
N TYR A 395 22.78 17.13 17.03
CA TYR A 395 23.40 17.64 18.27
C TYR A 395 23.92 16.47 19.10
N GLY A 396 25.23 16.45 19.37
CA GLY A 396 25.87 15.33 20.08
C GLY A 396 25.68 15.34 21.60
N VAL A 397 25.25 16.46 22.17
CA VAL A 397 25.14 16.63 23.63
C VAL A 397 23.71 16.31 24.10
N PRO A 398 23.52 15.44 25.10
CA PRO A 398 22.20 15.20 25.68
C PRO A 398 21.58 16.47 26.28
N CYS A 399 20.26 16.60 26.18
CA CYS A 399 19.56 17.73 26.79
C CYS A 399 19.67 17.71 28.31
N ALA A 400 20.24 18.77 28.89
CA ALA A 400 20.37 18.93 30.35
C ALA A 400 19.02 19.14 31.06
N SER A 401 17.99 19.58 30.34
CA SER A 401 16.64 19.75 30.86
C SER A 401 15.60 19.60 29.73
N PRO A 402 14.30 19.37 30.07
CA PRO A 402 13.23 19.35 29.09
C PRO A 402 12.95 20.67 28.37
N ALA A 403 13.59 21.78 28.76
CA ALA A 403 13.50 23.07 28.07
C ALA A 403 14.75 23.37 27.22
N ALA A 404 15.80 22.55 27.35
CA ALA A 404 17.04 22.74 26.59
C ALA A 404 16.79 22.57 25.08
N LYS A 405 17.51 23.38 24.30
CA LYS A 405 17.51 23.38 22.83
C LYS A 405 18.91 23.02 22.34
N ASN A 406 19.01 22.70 21.06
CA ASN A 406 20.25 22.36 20.36
C ASN A 406 20.99 21.20 21.05
N CYS A 407 20.22 20.18 21.41
CA CYS A 407 20.66 19.01 22.17
C CYS A 407 19.86 17.76 21.78
N ALA A 408 20.42 16.57 22.03
CA ALA A 408 19.76 15.29 21.83
C ALA A 408 18.75 15.01 22.93
N ARG A 409 17.48 14.89 22.55
CA ARG A 409 16.35 14.54 23.43
C ARG A 409 16.23 13.05 23.66
N LEU A 410 16.36 12.29 22.58
CA LEU A 410 16.26 10.85 22.59
C LEU A 410 17.30 10.29 21.62
N ARG A 411 17.97 9.23 22.06
CA ARG A 411 18.88 8.44 21.25
C ARG A 411 18.69 6.99 21.66
N GLN A 412 18.24 6.17 20.73
CA GLN A 412 17.98 4.76 20.94
C GLN A 412 18.72 3.97 19.87
N ASP A 413 19.40 2.92 20.30
CA ASP A 413 19.90 1.89 19.40
C ASP A 413 18.89 0.74 19.46
N ARG A 414 18.28 0.44 18.31
CA ARG A 414 17.29 -0.64 18.16
C ARG A 414 17.83 -1.63 17.15
N SER A 415 17.62 -2.91 17.40
CA SER A 415 17.96 -3.95 16.44
C SER A 415 16.97 -5.10 16.52
N THR A 416 16.82 -5.80 15.42
CA THR A 416 15.91 -6.92 15.25
C THR A 416 16.69 -8.07 14.62
N ASP A 417 16.67 -9.23 15.27
CA ASP A 417 17.16 -10.49 14.71
C ASP A 417 16.01 -11.47 14.58
N TYR A 418 15.88 -12.08 13.41
CA TYR A 418 14.83 -13.05 13.14
C TYR A 418 15.37 -14.20 12.31
N ALA A 419 15.05 -15.41 12.74
CA ALA A 419 15.28 -16.62 11.97
C ALA A 419 14.08 -17.53 12.15
N ALA A 420 13.66 -18.18 11.08
CA ALA A 420 12.61 -19.16 11.13
C ALA A 420 12.83 -20.26 10.10
N VAL A 421 12.38 -21.45 10.44
CA VAL A 421 12.25 -22.57 9.50
C VAL A 421 10.79 -22.96 9.41
N TYR A 422 10.32 -23.31 8.22
CA TYR A 422 8.95 -23.74 8.03
C TYR A 422 8.86 -24.92 7.07
N ALA A 423 7.81 -25.70 7.23
CA ALA A 423 7.45 -26.78 6.32
C ALA A 423 5.92 -26.82 6.16
N GLU A 424 5.48 -27.10 4.94
CA GLU A 424 4.07 -27.27 4.59
C GLU A 424 3.95 -28.36 3.53
N ASN A 425 3.02 -29.29 3.69
CA ASN A 425 2.81 -30.35 2.71
C ASN A 425 1.32 -30.45 2.37
N VAL A 426 0.95 -30.40 1.09
CA VAL A 426 -0.41 -30.69 0.65
C VAL A 426 -0.53 -32.17 0.26
N PHE A 427 -1.37 -32.90 0.98
CA PHE A 427 -1.81 -34.24 0.61
C PHE A 427 -3.17 -34.15 -0.08
N ARG A 428 -3.29 -34.74 -1.27
CA ARG A 428 -4.54 -34.86 -2.04
C ARG A 428 -5.05 -36.29 -2.02
N PHE A 429 -6.33 -36.43 -1.74
CA PHE A 429 -7.02 -37.72 -1.64
C PHE A 429 -8.07 -37.86 -2.74
N ALA A 430 -8.50 -39.10 -2.98
CA ALA A 430 -9.61 -39.37 -3.89
C ALA A 430 -10.89 -38.65 -3.41
N GLY A 431 -11.66 -38.09 -4.35
CA GLY A 431 -12.88 -37.34 -4.03
C GLY A 431 -12.68 -35.85 -3.74
N GLY A 432 -11.48 -35.30 -3.98
CA GLY A 432 -11.23 -33.85 -3.93
C GLY A 432 -10.84 -33.30 -2.55
N TRP A 433 -10.73 -34.15 -1.53
CA TRP A 433 -10.27 -33.76 -0.21
C TRP A 433 -8.76 -33.52 -0.21
N HIS A 434 -8.33 -32.51 0.54
CA HIS A 434 -6.92 -32.25 0.81
C HIS A 434 -6.67 -31.98 2.30
N PHE A 435 -5.48 -32.37 2.76
CA PHE A 435 -4.99 -32.10 4.11
C PHE A 435 -3.64 -31.39 4.01
N VAL A 436 -3.47 -30.29 4.76
CA VAL A 436 -2.27 -29.45 4.69
C VAL A 436 -1.70 -29.24 6.10
N PRO A 437 -0.88 -30.19 6.60
CA PRO A 437 -0.11 -29.95 7.81
C PRO A 437 0.99 -28.92 7.53
N SER A 438 1.15 -27.98 8.45
CA SER A 438 2.15 -26.94 8.35
C SER A 438 2.69 -26.53 9.71
N VAL A 439 3.94 -26.08 9.73
CA VAL A 439 4.64 -25.61 10.92
C VAL A 439 5.65 -24.55 10.53
N ARG A 440 5.80 -23.52 11.38
CA ARG A 440 6.88 -22.54 11.37
C ARG A 440 7.41 -22.42 12.79
N ILE A 441 8.72 -22.45 12.94
CA ILE A 441 9.44 -22.30 14.22
C ILE A 441 10.28 -21.04 14.12
#